data_AF-A0A151QN26-F1
#
_entry.id   AF-A0A151QN26-F1
#
_cell.length_a   1.000
_cell.length_b   1.000
_cell.length_c   1.000
_cell.angle_alpha   90.00
_cell.angle_beta   90.00
_cell.angle_gamma   90.00
#
_symmetry.space_group_name_H-M   'P 1'
#
loop_
_entity.id
_entity.type
_entity.pdbx_description
1 polymer ?
#
loop_
_entity_poly.entity_id
_entity_poly.type
_entity_poly.pdbx_seq_one_letter_code
_entity_poly.pdbx_strand_id
1 'polypeptide(L)'
;MEESESIQTLFGRFQTIVNELSFLGRTYDNFDHIDKLLRSLPRKWRPQVTTFRASKNMENLSLEELIGLLKVHELELQQDDAGRK
;
A
#
# COMPACT_ATOMS: atom_id res chain seq x y z
N MET A 1 -3.00 -9.23 -0.20
CA MET A 1 -1.64 -9.37 -0.75
C MET A 1 -1.01 -10.57 -0.08
N GLU A 2 -0.44 -11.48 -0.85
CA GLU A 2 0.29 -12.63 -0.31
C GLU A 2 1.63 -12.18 0.30
N GLU A 3 2.21 -12.97 1.21
CA GLU A 3 3.44 -12.55 1.91
C GLU A 3 4.67 -12.38 1.00
N SER A 4 4.69 -13.10 -0.13
CA SER A 4 5.73 -13.07 -1.16
C SER A 4 5.44 -12.12 -2.31
N GLU A 5 4.23 -11.55 -2.36
CA GLU A 5 3.89 -10.57 -3.38
C GLU A 5 4.65 -9.27 -3.13
N SER A 6 5.03 -8.54 -4.19
CA SER A 6 5.69 -7.23 -4.03
C SER A 6 4.67 -6.08 -3.98
N ILE A 7 5.04 -4.96 -3.37
CA ILE A 7 4.24 -3.73 -3.37
C ILE A 7 3.97 -3.26 -4.81
N GLN A 8 4.94 -3.40 -5.72
CA GLN A 8 4.76 -3.04 -7.13
C GLN A 8 3.69 -3.92 -7.80
N THR A 9 3.69 -5.22 -7.53
CA THR A 9 2.68 -6.16 -8.07
C THR A 9 1.30 -5.85 -7.52
N LEU A 10 1.19 -5.62 -6.20
CA LEU A 10 -0.05 -5.21 -5.57
C LEU A 10 -0.61 -3.93 -6.20
N PHE A 11 0.24 -2.91 -6.37
CA PHE A 11 -0.16 -1.62 -6.93
C PHE A 11 -0.64 -1.75 -8.38
N GLY A 12 0.03 -2.56 -9.20
CA GLY A 12 -0.41 -2.84 -10.57
C GLY A 12 -1.82 -3.45 -10.61
N ARG A 13 -2.10 -4.47 -9.77
CA ARG A 13 -3.44 -5.06 -9.66
C ARG A 13 -4.48 -4.07 -9.14
N PHE A 14 -4.09 -3.24 -8.17
CA PHE A 14 -4.96 -2.19 -7.64
C PHE A 14 -5.36 -1.18 -8.73
N GLN A 15 -4.41 -0.71 -9.54
CA GLN A 15 -4.69 0.20 -10.65
C GLN A 15 -5.63 -0.43 -11.69
N THR A 16 -5.43 -1.71 -12.04
CA THR A 16 -6.35 -2.43 -12.93
C THR A 16 -7.78 -2.42 -12.39
N ILE A 17 -7.96 -2.76 -11.11
CA ILE A 17 -9.28 -2.78 -10.46
C ILE A 17 -9.91 -1.38 -10.42
N VAL A 18 -9.14 -0.35 -10.06
CA VAL A 18 -9.64 1.04 -10.02
C VAL A 18 -10.08 1.51 -11.41
N ASN A 19 -9.32 1.17 -12.45
CA ASN A 19 -9.67 1.51 -13.82
C ASN A 19 -10.94 0.81 -14.29
N GLU A 20 -11.09 -0.49 -14.00
CA GLU A 20 -12.30 -1.26 -14.30
C GLU A 20 -13.53 -0.69 -13.57
N LEU A 21 -13.39 -0.34 -12.28
CA LEU A 21 -14.47 0.28 -11.50
C LEU A 21 -14.85 1.64 -12.06
N SER A 22 -13.87 2.46 -12.45
CA SER A 22 -14.11 3.76 -13.09
C SER A 22 -14.87 3.61 -14.41
N PHE A 23 -14.51 2.62 -15.24
CA PHE A 23 -15.24 2.29 -16.46
C PHE A 23 -16.71 1.90 -16.20
N LEU A 24 -16.97 1.26 -15.06
CA LEU A 24 -18.33 0.92 -14.60
C LEU A 24 -19.04 2.08 -13.86
N GLY A 25 -18.47 3.29 -13.85
CA GLY A 25 -19.04 4.48 -13.22
C GLY A 25 -18.89 4.53 -11.70
N ARG A 26 -18.02 3.70 -11.11
CA ARG A 26 -17.69 3.73 -9.68
C ARG A 26 -16.31 4.34 -9.48
N THR A 27 -16.27 5.55 -8.94
CA THR A 27 -15.03 6.24 -8.57
C THR A 27 -14.86 6.26 -7.05
N TYR A 28 -13.61 6.37 -6.62
CA TYR A 28 -13.22 6.51 -5.22
C TYR A 28 -12.28 7.70 -5.11
N ASP A 29 -12.31 8.38 -3.96
CA ASP A 29 -11.37 9.45 -3.70
C ASP A 29 -9.99 8.90 -3.30
N ASN A 30 -9.03 9.82 -3.14
CA ASN A 30 -7.66 9.45 -2.77
C ASN A 30 -7.59 8.76 -1.39
N PHE A 31 -8.42 9.17 -0.44
CA PHE A 31 -8.45 8.59 0.89
C PHE A 31 -8.95 7.14 0.84
N ASP A 32 -10.03 6.89 0.10
CA ASP A 32 -10.56 5.55 -0.15
C ASP A 32 -9.52 4.65 -0.82
N HIS A 33 -8.77 5.18 -1.79
CA HIS A 33 -7.69 4.42 -2.44
C HIS A 33 -6.61 4.03 -1.43
N ILE A 34 -6.15 4.98 -0.62
CA ILE A 34 -5.13 4.77 0.41
C ILE A 34 -5.61 3.76 1.47
N ASP A 35 -6.83 3.92 1.99
CA ASP A 35 -7.37 3.03 3.03
C ASP A 35 -7.53 1.59 2.52
N LYS A 36 -8.03 1.42 1.28
CA LYS A 36 -8.14 0.09 0.64
C LYS A 36 -6.79 -0.55 0.40
N LEU A 37 -5.80 0.22 -0.08
CA LEU A 37 -4.45 -0.29 -0.33
C LEU A 37 -3.81 -0.76 0.99
N LEU A 38 -3.86 0.04 2.05
CA LEU A 38 -3.30 -0.32 3.36
C LEU A 38 -3.99 -1.51 4.01
N ARG A 39 -5.31 -1.67 3.83
CA ARG A 39 -6.06 -2.86 4.30
C ARG A 39 -5.65 -4.13 3.57
N SER A 40 -5.16 -4.02 2.34
CA SER A 40 -4.78 -5.17 1.53
C SER A 40 -3.39 -5.73 1.85
N LEU A 41 -2.58 -5.00 2.63
CA LEU A 41 -1.23 -5.40 3.05
C LEU A 41 -1.26 -6.56 4.06
N PRO A 42 -0.26 -7.48 4.03
CA PRO A 42 -0.20 -8.61 4.94
C PRO A 42 0.13 -8.19 6.38
N ARG A 43 -0.05 -9.11 7.34
CA ARG A 43 0.06 -8.82 8.78
C ARG A 43 1.40 -8.20 9.20
N LYS A 44 2.51 -8.55 8.53
CA LYS A 44 3.85 -7.99 8.78
C LYS A 44 3.92 -6.46 8.64
N TRP A 45 3.00 -5.86 7.88
CA TRP A 45 2.91 -4.41 7.67
C TRP A 45 2.08 -3.67 8.73
N ARG A 46 1.46 -4.38 9.70
CA ARG A 46 0.60 -3.76 10.72
C ARG A 46 1.27 -2.61 11.49
N PRO A 47 2.54 -2.71 11.92
CA PRO A 47 3.21 -1.59 12.57
C PRO A 47 3.23 -0.34 11.68
N GLN A 48 3.62 -0.51 10.41
CA GLN A 48 3.68 0.59 9.44
C GLN A 48 2.30 1.19 9.15
N VAL A 49 1.27 0.36 8.97
CA VAL A 49 -0.13 0.81 8.79
C VAL A 49 -0.61 1.60 10.01
N THR A 50 -0.25 1.18 11.23
CA THR A 50 -0.62 1.87 12.46
C THR A 50 0.04 3.24 12.53
N THR A 51 1.33 3.33 12.21
CA THR A 51 2.07 4.60 12.13
C THR A 51 1.45 5.56 11.12
N PHE A 52 1.10 5.07 9.92
CA PHE A 52 0.41 5.89 8.92
C PHE A 52 -0.92 6.44 9.44
N ARG A 53 -1.75 5.61 10.06
CA ARG A 53 -3.05 6.02 10.62
C ARG A 53 -2.92 6.96 11.82
N ALA A 54 -1.87 6.83 12.62
CA ALA A 54 -1.60 7.72 13.74
C ALA A 54 -1.03 9.08 13.29
N SER A 55 -0.45 9.14 12.08
CA SER A 55 0.10 10.38 11.54
C SER A 55 -1.01 11.31 11.04
N LYS A 56 -0.96 12.59 11.42
CA LYS A 56 -1.90 13.63 10.92
C LYS A 56 -1.74 13.94 9.42
N ASN A 57 -0.77 13.31 8.75
CA ASN A 57 -0.43 13.62 7.36
C ASN A 57 -1.18 12.75 6.34
N MET A 58 -1.95 11.76 6.80
CA MET A 58 -2.59 10.79 5.93
C MET A 58 -3.62 11.41 4.96
N GLU A 59 -4.26 12.51 5.36
CA GLU A 59 -5.23 13.25 4.55
C GLU A 59 -4.58 14.02 3.38
N ASN A 60 -3.31 14.40 3.52
CA ASN A 60 -2.57 15.18 2.53
C ASN A 60 -1.61 14.33 1.69
N LEU A 61 -1.52 13.02 1.99
CA LEU A 61 -0.61 12.11 1.31
C LEU A 61 -1.19 11.73 -0.06
N SER A 62 -0.41 11.89 -1.12
CA SER A 62 -0.78 11.35 -2.43
C SER A 62 -0.58 9.83 -2.48
N LEU A 63 -1.34 9.16 -3.36
CA LEU A 63 -1.18 7.72 -3.58
C LEU A 63 0.23 7.36 -4.04
N GLU A 64 0.87 8.20 -4.86
CA GLU A 64 2.22 7.96 -5.36
C GLU A 64 3.27 8.04 -4.24
N GLU A 65 3.15 9.03 -3.35
CA GLU A 65 4.01 9.13 -2.16
C GLU A 65 3.85 7.92 -1.24
N LEU A 66 2.62 7.47 -1.02
CA LEU A 66 2.35 6.25 -0.24
C LEU A 66 3.07 5.04 -0.84
N ILE A 67 2.97 4.84 -2.15
CA ILE A 67 3.64 3.73 -2.84
C ILE A 67 5.16 3.84 -2.73
N GLY A 68 5.72 5.05 -2.83
CA GLY A 68 7.14 5.31 -2.60
C GLY A 68 7.59 4.87 -1.21
N LEU A 69 6.86 5.30 -0.17
CA LEU A 69 7.15 4.95 1.22
C LEU A 69 7.02 3.44 1.48
N LEU A 70 6.01 2.79 0.91
CA LEU A 70 5.82 1.35 1.05
C LEU A 70 6.94 0.56 0.36
N LYS A 71 7.42 0.99 -0.81
CA LYS A 71 8.56 0.36 -1.50
C LYS A 71 9.87 0.48 -0.72
N VAL A 72 10.13 1.64 -0.13
CA VAL A 72 11.32 1.81 0.73
C VAL A 72 11.27 0.84 1.90
N HIS A 73 10.12 0.75 2.58
CA HIS A 73 9.96 -0.18 3.70
C HIS A 73 9.99 -1.66 3.27
N GLU A 74 9.52 -1.99 2.07
CA GLU A 74 9.65 -3.34 1.50
C GLU A 74 11.12 -3.78 1.41
N LEU A 75 12.00 -2.87 0.97
CA LEU A 75 13.44 -3.14 0.87
C LEU A 75 14.08 -3.33 2.25
N GLU A 76 13.67 -2.55 3.25
CA GLU A 76 14.14 -2.70 4.64
C GLU A 76 13.74 -4.07 5.20
N LEU A 77 12.48 -4.47 5.03
CA LEU A 77 11.99 -5.79 5.47
C LEU A 77 12.72 -6.95 4.78
N GLN A 78 13.05 -6.80 3.50
CA GLN A 78 13.82 -7.81 2.75
C GLN A 78 15.27 -7.95 3.26
N GLN A 79 15.90 -6.85 3.67
CA GLN A 79 17.24 -6.88 4.26
C GLN A 79 17.23 -7.54 5.65
N ASP A 80 16.23 -7.23 6.47
CA ASP A 80 16.08 -7.83 7.81
C ASP A 80 15.84 -9.35 7.74
N ASP A 81 15.04 -9.81 6.77
CA ASP A 81 14.81 -11.24 6.53
C ASP A 81 16.07 -11.94 5.98
N ALA A 82 16.89 -11.26 5.19
CA ALA A 82 18.15 -11.78 4.67
C ALA A 82 19.23 -11.89 5.77
N GLY A 83 19.28 -10.94 6.70
CA GLY A 83 20.23 -10.96 7.83
C GLY A 83 19.88 -11.96 8.94
N ARG A 84 18.66 -12.53 8.93
CA ARG A 84 18.21 -13.58 9.84
C ARG A 84 18.46 -15.01 9.35
N LYS A 85 18.88 -15.19 8.09
CA LYS A 85 19.25 -16.49 7.51
C LYS A 85 20.74 -16.75 7.67
#